data_AF-A0A9X1SFM3-F1
#
_entry.id   AF-A0A9X1SFM3-F1
#
_cell.length_a   1.000
_cell.length_b   1.000
_cell.length_c   1.000
_cell.angle_alpha   90.00
_cell.angle_beta   90.00
_cell.angle_gamma   90.00
#
_symmetry.space_group_name_H-M   'P 1'
#
loop_
_entity.id
_entity.type
_entity.pdbx_description
1 polymer ?
#
loop_
_entity_poly.entity_id
_entity_poly.type
_entity_poly.pdbx_seq_one_letter_code
_entity_poly.pdbx_strand_id
1 'polypeptide(L)'
;MPAQLFAFAAILSLLIAVSPAWAQEPKIKDPAIQAAWEKCLSDTANAKKSLQDQLQSKKETAVLRGDLELVDVVTKETAAFKETGALPTTVSTDRYVSALQRAIAGLENAYERVIKEMVRDGKVEEARAALEEIEQLKSSKAFQPEFAAAEVEIISGAEKFQTLANGGKALSDRKYVWIDVPQDFSLKRFARVAGDGKGAIVVKVTKPGYAYFALAEKAALQTPFIREGEWEPTGEKFAYSDRTRTVLYVFRRVVPVGQYEIPRLGFTGPTWLAP
;
A
#
# COMPACT_ATOMS: atom_id res chain seq x y z
N MET A 1 66.98 -15.53 3.23
CA MET A 1 65.79 -15.05 2.50
C MET A 1 64.57 -15.78 3.08
N PRO A 2 63.74 -15.14 3.92
CA PRO A 2 62.63 -15.82 4.58
C PRO A 2 61.34 -15.74 3.75
N ALA A 3 60.63 -16.86 3.68
CA ALA A 3 59.31 -16.98 3.09
C ALA A 3 58.24 -16.49 4.08
N GLN A 4 57.43 -15.51 3.69
CA GLN A 4 56.28 -15.04 4.45
C GLN A 4 55.04 -15.86 4.07
N LEU A 5 54.60 -16.73 4.98
CA LEU A 5 53.27 -17.33 4.96
C LEU A 5 52.25 -16.28 5.40
N PHE A 6 51.38 -15.85 4.49
CA PHE A 6 50.17 -15.11 4.83
C PHE A 6 49.04 -16.09 5.14
N ALA A 7 48.68 -16.20 6.41
CA ALA A 7 47.50 -16.92 6.86
C ALA A 7 46.24 -16.09 6.54
N PHE A 8 45.45 -16.55 5.57
CA PHE A 8 44.10 -16.04 5.33
C PHE A 8 43.17 -16.57 6.44
N ALA A 9 42.91 -15.74 7.44
CA ALA A 9 41.84 -15.97 8.39
C ALA A 9 40.50 -15.74 7.68
N ALA A 10 39.79 -16.82 7.35
CA ALA A 10 38.42 -16.78 6.87
C ALA A 10 37.50 -16.31 8.01
N ILE A 11 37.17 -15.02 8.03
CA ILE A 11 36.11 -14.48 8.87
C ILE A 11 34.78 -14.94 8.26
N LEU A 12 34.26 -16.05 8.78
CA LEU A 12 32.92 -16.54 8.51
C LEU A 12 31.92 -15.59 9.20
N SER A 13 31.58 -14.49 8.53
CA SER A 13 30.52 -13.59 8.99
C SER A 13 29.20 -14.33 8.98
N LEU A 14 28.74 -14.72 10.17
CA LEU A 14 27.43 -15.31 10.42
C LEU A 14 26.35 -14.25 10.10
N LEU A 15 25.90 -14.21 8.85
CA LEU A 15 24.71 -13.47 8.45
C LEU A 15 23.50 -14.17 9.09
N ILE A 16 23.11 -13.71 10.28
CA ILE A 16 21.80 -14.03 10.84
C ILE A 16 20.79 -13.37 9.89
N ALA A 17 20.28 -14.16 8.93
CA ALA A 17 19.14 -13.73 8.14
C ALA A 17 17.98 -13.54 9.12
N VAL A 18 17.65 -12.29 9.42
CA VAL A 18 16.45 -11.95 10.17
C VAL A 18 15.30 -12.34 9.25
N SER A 19 14.79 -13.56 9.46
CA SER A 19 13.55 -13.99 8.81
C SER A 19 12.49 -12.95 9.18
N PRO A 20 11.82 -12.37 8.18
CA PRO A 20 10.83 -11.34 8.47
C PRO A 20 9.74 -11.95 9.35
N ALA A 21 9.13 -11.17 10.23
CA ALA A 21 8.21 -11.68 11.26
C ALA A 21 7.05 -12.52 10.71
N TRP A 22 6.66 -12.29 9.45
CA TRP A 22 5.64 -13.06 8.74
C TRP A 22 6.10 -14.45 8.27
N ALA A 23 7.40 -14.75 8.30
CA ALA A 23 7.95 -16.07 7.95
C ALA A 23 8.08 -16.99 9.18
N GLN A 24 7.60 -16.55 10.35
CA GLN A 24 7.51 -17.41 11.52
C GLN A 24 6.50 -18.52 11.26
N GLU A 25 6.84 -19.75 11.64
CA GLU A 25 5.92 -20.88 11.53
C GLU A 25 4.63 -20.62 12.32
N PRO A 26 3.48 -21.15 11.85
CA PRO A 26 2.23 -21.12 12.59
C PRO A 26 2.42 -21.62 14.02
N LYS A 27 1.90 -20.90 15.00
CA LYS A 27 1.91 -21.31 16.41
C LYS A 27 1.12 -22.60 16.60
N ILE A 28 0.05 -22.76 15.83
CA ILE A 28 -0.77 -23.97 15.82
C ILE A 28 -0.11 -25.03 14.96
N LYS A 29 0.33 -26.11 15.61
CA LYS A 29 1.02 -27.24 14.99
C LYS A 29 0.05 -28.26 14.39
N ASP A 30 -0.92 -27.78 13.63
CA ASP A 30 -1.83 -28.64 12.87
C ASP A 30 -1.22 -28.98 11.50
N PRO A 31 -1.16 -30.25 11.09
CA PRO A 31 -0.55 -30.64 9.80
C PRO A 31 -1.18 -29.98 8.58
N ALA A 32 -2.50 -29.72 8.63
CA ALA A 32 -3.22 -29.08 7.54
C ALA A 32 -2.89 -27.57 7.44
N ILE A 33 -2.75 -26.89 8.58
CA ILE A 33 -2.27 -25.50 8.62
C ILE A 33 -0.82 -25.43 8.13
N GLN A 34 0.05 -26.32 8.59
CA GLN A 34 1.46 -26.36 8.18
C GLN A 34 1.62 -26.58 6.67
N ALA A 35 0.92 -27.55 6.10
CA ALA A 35 0.94 -27.79 4.66
C ALA A 35 0.41 -26.59 3.86
N ALA A 36 -0.66 -25.94 4.32
CA ALA A 36 -1.20 -24.75 3.68
C ALA A 36 -0.24 -23.55 3.81
N TRP A 37 0.47 -23.42 4.94
CA TRP A 37 1.48 -22.41 5.18
C TRP A 37 2.67 -22.54 4.24
N GLU A 38 3.28 -23.72 4.15
CA GLU A 38 4.38 -24.01 3.23
C GLU A 38 3.98 -23.74 1.78
N LYS A 39 2.77 -24.16 1.40
CA LYS A 39 2.22 -23.87 0.08
C LYS A 39 2.06 -22.37 -0.15
N CYS A 40 1.53 -21.62 0.83
CA CYS A 40 1.37 -20.18 0.76
C CYS A 40 2.71 -19.47 0.57
N LEU A 41 3.74 -19.86 1.33
CA LEU A 41 5.11 -19.35 1.20
C LEU A 41 5.70 -19.63 -0.19
N SER A 42 5.54 -20.86 -0.68
CA SER A 42 6.02 -21.28 -2.00
C SER A 42 5.33 -20.51 -3.13
N ASP A 43 4.00 -20.42 -3.10
CA ASP A 43 3.21 -19.68 -4.09
C ASP A 43 3.59 -18.20 -4.10
N THR A 44 3.77 -17.60 -2.92
CA THR A 44 4.20 -16.20 -2.75
C THR A 44 5.60 -15.96 -3.32
N ALA A 45 6.55 -16.84 -3.03
CA ALA A 45 7.91 -16.77 -3.55
C ALA A 45 7.93 -16.89 -5.09
N ASN A 46 7.15 -17.82 -5.64
CA ASN A 46 7.02 -18.02 -7.09
C ASN A 46 6.39 -16.80 -7.78
N ALA A 47 5.33 -16.23 -7.18
CA ALA A 47 4.70 -15.02 -7.69
C ALA A 47 5.69 -13.83 -7.69
N LYS A 48 6.45 -13.65 -6.58
CA LYS A 48 7.48 -12.62 -6.47
C LYS A 48 8.56 -12.76 -7.53
N LYS A 49 9.06 -13.99 -7.72
CA LYS A 49 10.05 -14.31 -8.76
C LYS A 49 9.53 -13.98 -10.15
N SER A 50 8.30 -14.40 -10.48
CA SER A 50 7.71 -14.12 -11.79
C SER A 50 7.60 -12.61 -12.08
N LEU A 51 7.23 -11.80 -11.09
CA LEU A 51 7.18 -10.35 -11.25
C LEU A 51 8.59 -9.73 -11.44
N GLN A 52 9.59 -10.25 -10.72
CA GLN A 52 10.99 -9.83 -10.90
C GLN A 52 11.53 -10.18 -12.29
N ASP A 53 11.20 -11.36 -12.81
CA ASP A 53 11.60 -11.78 -14.16
C ASP A 53 10.96 -10.87 -15.23
N GLN A 54 9.71 -10.44 -15.05
CA GLN A 54 9.05 -9.48 -15.94
C GLN A 54 9.73 -8.10 -15.91
N LEU A 55 10.08 -7.59 -14.72
CA LEU A 55 10.83 -6.34 -14.58
C LEU A 55 12.20 -6.43 -15.26
N GLN A 56 12.92 -7.54 -15.07
CA GLN A 56 14.20 -7.75 -15.71
C GLN A 56 14.09 -7.77 -17.24
N SER A 57 13.11 -8.50 -17.79
CA SER A 57 12.84 -8.52 -19.23
C SER A 57 12.46 -7.13 -19.78
N LYS A 58 11.67 -6.35 -19.02
CA LYS A 58 11.32 -4.97 -19.37
C LYS A 58 12.55 -4.07 -19.42
N LYS A 59 13.46 -4.20 -18.45
CA LYS A 59 14.74 -3.48 -18.41
C LYS A 59 15.62 -3.81 -19.61
N GLU A 60 15.79 -5.10 -19.91
CA GLU A 60 16.59 -5.57 -21.06
C GLU A 60 16.05 -5.01 -22.37
N THR A 61 14.72 -5.01 -22.54
CA THR A 61 14.07 -4.40 -23.72
C THR A 61 14.34 -2.89 -23.81
N ALA A 62 14.32 -2.17 -22.69
CA ALA A 62 14.63 -0.74 -22.66
C ALA A 62 16.09 -0.45 -23.04
N VAL A 63 17.04 -1.26 -22.54
CA VAL A 63 18.46 -1.18 -22.91
C VAL A 63 18.66 -1.38 -24.40
N LEU A 64 18.03 -2.42 -24.99
CA LEU A 64 18.13 -2.70 -26.43
C LEU A 64 17.59 -1.56 -27.29
N ARG A 65 16.66 -0.75 -26.76
CA ARG A 65 16.08 0.41 -27.45
C ARG A 65 16.84 1.71 -27.21
N GLY A 66 17.82 1.73 -26.31
CA GLY A 66 18.49 2.96 -25.89
C GLY A 66 17.61 3.90 -25.06
N ASP A 67 16.58 3.38 -24.38
CA ASP A 67 15.66 4.16 -23.54
C ASP A 67 16.20 4.26 -22.10
N LEU A 68 17.09 5.23 -21.87
CA LEU A 68 17.74 5.42 -20.57
C LEU A 68 16.75 5.74 -19.45
N GLU A 69 15.72 6.55 -19.74
CA GLU A 69 14.72 6.94 -18.74
C GLU A 69 13.95 5.72 -18.22
N LEU A 70 13.52 4.83 -19.11
CA LEU A 70 12.82 3.61 -18.73
C LEU A 70 13.73 2.64 -17.96
N VAL A 71 15.02 2.55 -18.30
CA VAL A 71 16.00 1.73 -17.55
C VAL A 71 16.12 2.19 -16.10
N ASP A 72 16.18 3.51 -15.88
CA ASP A 72 16.26 4.10 -14.54
C ASP A 72 14.98 3.85 -13.75
N VAL A 73 13.81 4.02 -14.37
CA VAL A 73 12.52 3.77 -13.73
C VAL A 73 12.41 2.30 -13.31
N VAL A 74 12.65 1.35 -14.22
CA VAL A 74 12.54 -0.09 -13.91
C VAL A 74 13.55 -0.51 -12.84
N THR A 75 14.76 0.07 -12.84
CA THR A 75 15.76 -0.21 -11.80
C THR A 75 15.30 0.28 -10.42
N LYS A 76 14.74 1.49 -10.34
CA LYS A 76 14.17 2.04 -9.09
C LYS A 76 12.97 1.21 -8.61
N GLU A 77 12.06 0.84 -9.50
CA GLU A 77 10.91 0.00 -9.15
C GLU A 77 11.34 -1.39 -8.68
N THR A 78 12.36 -1.99 -9.31
CA THR A 78 12.91 -3.29 -8.89
C THR A 78 13.50 -3.21 -7.48
N ALA A 79 14.21 -2.13 -7.15
CA ALA A 79 14.73 -1.90 -5.81
C ALA A 79 13.59 -1.72 -4.79
N ALA A 80 12.62 -0.85 -5.08
CA ALA A 80 11.47 -0.61 -4.22
C ALA A 80 10.64 -1.90 -3.97
N PHE A 81 10.42 -2.72 -5.00
CA PHE A 81 9.73 -3.99 -4.84
C PHE A 81 10.53 -5.00 -3.97
N LYS A 82 11.87 -5.00 -4.07
CA LYS A 82 12.72 -5.88 -3.25
C LYS A 82 12.77 -5.44 -1.79
N GLU A 83 12.90 -4.14 -1.55
CA GLU A 83 13.09 -3.54 -0.22
C GLU A 83 11.79 -3.38 0.56
N THR A 84 10.75 -2.82 -0.07
CA THR A 84 9.50 -2.46 0.62
C THR A 84 8.30 -3.26 0.15
N GLY A 85 8.44 -4.09 -0.89
CA GLY A 85 7.31 -4.80 -1.51
C GLY A 85 6.43 -3.90 -2.37
N ALA A 86 6.86 -2.65 -2.65
CA ALA A 86 6.09 -1.71 -3.46
C ALA A 86 5.87 -2.25 -4.86
N LEU A 87 4.60 -2.34 -5.26
CA LEU A 87 4.24 -2.87 -6.58
C LEU A 87 4.76 -1.98 -7.71
N PRO A 88 5.45 -2.56 -8.71
CA PRO A 88 5.90 -1.82 -9.88
C PRO A 88 4.71 -1.44 -10.77
N THR A 89 4.96 -0.54 -11.70
CA THR A 89 3.92 -0.05 -12.62
C THR A 89 4.32 -0.12 -14.09
N THR A 90 5.61 -0.34 -14.35
CA THR A 90 6.14 -0.58 -15.70
C THR A 90 5.75 -1.94 -16.28
N VAL A 91 5.22 -2.84 -15.44
CA VAL A 91 4.69 -4.17 -15.77
C VAL A 91 3.36 -4.40 -15.05
N SER A 92 2.50 -5.28 -15.59
CA SER A 92 1.22 -5.64 -14.95
C SER A 92 1.49 -6.44 -13.66
N THR A 93 0.81 -6.06 -12.58
CA THR A 93 0.93 -6.71 -11.27
C THR A 93 -0.26 -7.61 -10.95
N ASP A 94 -1.29 -7.66 -11.80
CA ASP A 94 -2.54 -8.39 -11.54
C ASP A 94 -2.29 -9.87 -11.24
N ARG A 95 -1.42 -10.52 -12.03
CA ARG A 95 -1.06 -11.93 -11.82
C ARG A 95 -0.39 -12.16 -10.48
N TYR A 96 0.47 -11.24 -10.04
CA TYR A 96 1.14 -11.31 -8.75
C TYR A 96 0.12 -11.14 -7.62
N VAL A 97 -0.71 -10.10 -7.69
CA VAL A 97 -1.76 -9.82 -6.69
C VAL A 97 -2.75 -10.98 -6.59
N SER A 98 -3.27 -11.49 -7.71
CA SER A 98 -4.18 -12.65 -7.71
C SER A 98 -3.51 -13.93 -7.23
N ALA A 99 -2.21 -14.12 -7.46
CA ALA A 99 -1.49 -15.28 -6.91
C ALA A 99 -1.39 -15.19 -5.39
N LEU A 100 -1.05 -14.03 -4.85
CA LEU A 100 -1.01 -13.79 -3.40
C LEU A 100 -2.39 -14.00 -2.75
N GLN A 101 -3.44 -13.40 -3.31
CA GLN A 101 -4.81 -13.56 -2.80
C GLN A 101 -5.23 -15.04 -2.75
N ARG A 102 -4.92 -15.82 -3.78
CA ARG A 102 -5.20 -17.26 -3.78
C ARG A 102 -4.38 -18.04 -2.75
N ALA A 103 -3.11 -17.69 -2.58
CA ALA A 103 -2.24 -18.30 -1.59
C ALA A 103 -2.76 -18.05 -0.16
N ILE A 104 -3.19 -16.82 0.13
CA ILE A 104 -3.78 -16.43 1.43
C ILE A 104 -5.11 -17.14 1.65
N ALA A 105 -6.01 -17.13 0.65
CA ALA A 105 -7.30 -17.83 0.76
C ALA A 105 -7.12 -19.34 1.02
N GLY A 106 -6.09 -19.97 0.44
CA GLY A 106 -5.74 -21.36 0.73
C GLY A 106 -5.38 -21.59 2.20
N LEU A 107 -4.62 -20.67 2.79
CA LEU A 107 -4.26 -20.68 4.21
C LEU A 107 -5.48 -20.43 5.11
N GLU A 108 -6.28 -19.41 4.80
CA GLU A 108 -7.50 -19.08 5.53
C GLU A 108 -8.47 -20.26 5.61
N ASN A 109 -8.70 -20.95 4.49
CA ASN A 109 -9.56 -22.13 4.43
C ASN A 109 -9.04 -23.27 5.34
N ALA A 110 -7.71 -23.43 5.45
CA ALA A 110 -7.12 -24.42 6.34
C ALA A 110 -7.36 -24.07 7.81
N TYR A 111 -7.14 -22.81 8.20
CA TYR A 111 -7.44 -22.30 9.53
C TYR A 111 -8.93 -22.44 9.87
N GLU A 112 -9.83 -22.05 8.97
CA GLU A 112 -11.27 -22.13 9.19
C GLU A 112 -11.72 -23.57 9.48
N ARG A 113 -11.18 -24.55 8.75
CA ARG A 113 -11.45 -25.97 9.00
C ARG A 113 -10.99 -26.39 10.39
N VAL A 114 -9.75 -26.10 10.76
CA VAL A 114 -9.16 -26.48 12.06
C VAL A 114 -9.89 -25.80 13.21
N ILE A 115 -10.26 -24.52 13.06
CA ILE A 115 -11.07 -23.78 14.03
C ILE A 115 -12.42 -24.47 14.26
N LYS A 116 -13.11 -24.88 13.19
CA LYS A 116 -14.40 -25.60 13.30
C LYS A 116 -14.25 -26.93 14.03
N GLU A 117 -13.16 -27.66 13.80
CA GLU A 117 -12.86 -28.91 14.48
C GLU A 117 -12.54 -28.67 15.97
N MET A 118 -11.67 -27.70 16.29
CA MET A 118 -11.37 -27.31 17.68
C MET A 118 -12.63 -26.91 18.47
N VAL A 119 -13.52 -26.12 17.86
CA VAL A 119 -14.79 -25.74 18.49
C VAL A 119 -15.68 -26.97 18.73
N ARG A 120 -15.76 -27.90 17.78
CA ARG A 120 -16.52 -29.15 17.92
C ARG A 120 -15.98 -30.01 19.06
N ASP A 121 -14.66 -30.01 19.25
CA ASP A 121 -13.97 -30.76 20.31
C ASP A 121 -13.98 -30.03 21.67
N GLY A 122 -14.63 -28.86 21.77
CA GLY A 122 -14.70 -28.06 23.00
C GLY A 122 -13.43 -27.25 23.31
N LYS A 123 -12.46 -27.20 22.40
CA LYS A 123 -11.20 -26.45 22.53
C LYS A 123 -11.36 -24.98 22.12
N VAL A 124 -12.27 -24.28 22.78
CA VAL A 124 -12.68 -22.92 22.38
C VAL A 124 -11.53 -21.91 22.47
N GLU A 125 -10.67 -22.00 23.48
CA GLU A 125 -9.54 -21.07 23.64
C GLU A 125 -8.47 -21.26 22.56
N GLU A 126 -8.17 -22.50 22.17
CA GLU A 126 -7.27 -22.80 21.04
C GLU A 126 -7.84 -22.27 19.72
N ALA A 127 -9.15 -22.44 19.49
CA ALA A 127 -9.83 -21.92 18.32
C ALA A 127 -9.78 -20.37 18.24
N ARG A 128 -9.89 -19.69 19.38
CA ARG A 128 -9.73 -18.22 19.45
C ARG A 128 -8.31 -17.78 19.12
N ALA A 129 -7.31 -18.47 19.65
CA ALA A 129 -5.91 -18.19 19.34
C ALA A 129 -5.62 -18.39 17.84
N ALA A 130 -6.21 -19.43 17.23
CA ALA A 130 -6.12 -19.67 15.78
C ALA A 130 -6.72 -18.54 14.95
N LEU A 131 -7.88 -18.05 15.37
CA LEU A 131 -8.58 -16.96 14.70
C LEU A 131 -7.78 -15.65 14.79
N GLU A 132 -7.23 -15.34 15.97
CA GLU A 132 -6.39 -14.17 16.15
C GLU A 132 -5.12 -14.25 15.28
N GLU A 133 -4.49 -15.42 15.22
CA GLU A 133 -3.30 -15.66 14.41
C GLU A 133 -3.55 -15.42 12.91
N ILE A 134 -4.63 -15.98 12.34
CA ILE A 134 -4.92 -15.77 10.91
C ILE A 134 -5.29 -14.30 10.62
N GLU A 135 -5.98 -13.60 11.52
CA GLU A 135 -6.27 -12.17 11.36
C GLU A 135 -5.00 -11.29 11.44
N GLN A 136 -4.06 -11.63 12.33
CA GLN A 136 -2.75 -10.96 12.38
C GLN A 136 -1.95 -11.20 11.09
N LEU A 137 -1.97 -12.42 10.56
CA LEU A 137 -1.29 -12.77 9.31
C LEU A 137 -1.89 -12.00 8.13
N LYS A 138 -3.21 -11.98 7.97
CA LYS A 138 -3.92 -11.23 6.92
C LYS A 138 -3.65 -9.73 6.97
N SER A 139 -3.48 -9.20 8.17
CA SER A 139 -3.19 -7.78 8.39
C SER A 139 -1.70 -7.44 8.20
N SER A 140 -0.84 -8.44 8.00
CA SER A 140 0.59 -8.21 7.81
C SER A 140 0.90 -7.69 6.41
N LYS A 141 1.87 -6.78 6.32
CA LYS A 141 2.34 -6.18 5.05
C LYS A 141 2.85 -7.19 4.02
N ALA A 142 3.23 -8.39 4.46
CA ALA A 142 3.72 -9.44 3.56
C ALA A 142 2.64 -9.98 2.63
N PHE A 143 1.38 -9.95 3.11
CA PHE A 143 0.22 -10.48 2.41
C PHE A 143 -0.67 -9.37 1.83
N GLN A 144 -0.33 -8.10 2.08
CA GLN A 144 -0.96 -6.93 1.48
C GLN A 144 0.04 -6.23 0.57
N PRO A 145 0.17 -6.64 -0.70
CA PRO A 145 1.04 -5.96 -1.64
C PRO A 145 0.47 -4.55 -1.88
N GLU A 146 1.10 -3.54 -1.29
CA GLU A 146 0.70 -2.15 -1.48
C GLU A 146 1.44 -1.56 -2.68
N PHE A 147 0.71 -0.87 -3.56
CA PHE A 147 1.35 0.12 -4.39
C PHE A 147 1.94 1.21 -3.49
N ALA A 148 3.12 1.71 -3.83
CA ALA A 148 3.61 2.93 -3.19
C ALA A 148 2.59 4.07 -3.38
N ALA A 149 2.62 5.10 -2.53
CA ALA A 149 1.84 6.30 -2.81
C ALA A 149 2.32 6.92 -4.13
N ALA A 150 1.37 7.34 -4.95
CA ALA A 150 1.67 8.06 -6.18
C ALA A 150 2.41 9.38 -5.84
N GLU A 151 3.45 9.71 -6.61
CA GLU A 151 4.01 11.06 -6.56
C GLU A 151 3.21 11.96 -7.49
N VAL A 152 2.70 13.05 -6.94
CA VAL A 152 1.75 13.92 -7.60
C VAL A 152 2.23 15.37 -7.54
N GLU A 153 2.19 16.04 -8.68
CA GLU A 153 2.36 17.48 -8.81
C GLU A 153 0.99 18.13 -9.02
N ILE A 154 0.69 19.18 -8.23
CA ILE A 154 -0.53 19.96 -8.41
C ILE A 154 -0.30 20.98 -9.52
N ILE A 155 -1.07 20.86 -10.61
CA ILE A 155 -1.00 21.77 -11.77
C ILE A 155 -1.94 22.96 -11.56
N SER A 156 -3.18 22.72 -11.12
CA SER A 156 -4.17 23.78 -10.89
C SER A 156 -5.29 23.34 -9.95
N GLY A 157 -6.12 24.30 -9.50
CA GLY A 157 -7.30 24.05 -8.66
C GLY A 157 -7.02 23.81 -7.17
N ALA A 158 -5.76 23.62 -6.79
CA ALA A 158 -5.28 23.53 -5.42
C ALA A 158 -3.92 24.23 -5.25
N GLU A 159 -3.56 24.56 -4.02
CA GLU A 159 -2.21 24.98 -3.64
C GLU A 159 -1.26 23.78 -3.56
N LYS A 160 0.05 24.06 -3.49
CA LYS A 160 1.06 23.05 -3.23
C LYS A 160 0.81 22.34 -1.90
N PHE A 161 1.29 21.11 -1.83
CA PHE A 161 1.22 20.28 -0.63
C PHE A 161 1.80 20.97 0.60
N GLN A 162 1.07 20.90 1.70
CA GLN A 162 1.42 21.41 3.03
C GLN A 162 1.29 20.28 4.06
N THR A 163 1.84 20.47 5.25
CA THR A 163 1.72 19.50 6.35
C THR A 163 0.28 19.36 6.81
N LEU A 164 -0.23 18.13 6.87
CA LEU A 164 -1.50 17.78 7.45
C LEU A 164 -1.31 17.48 8.94
N ALA A 165 -1.77 18.40 9.79
CA ALA A 165 -1.69 18.26 11.24
C ALA A 165 -2.84 19.01 11.92
N ASN A 166 -3.24 18.54 13.10
CA ASN A 166 -4.23 19.23 13.93
C ASN A 166 -3.83 20.70 14.17
N GLY A 167 -4.79 21.62 14.01
CA GLY A 167 -4.56 23.07 14.08
C GLY A 167 -4.04 23.71 12.79
N GLY A 168 -3.61 22.92 11.79
CA GLY A 168 -3.21 23.41 10.48
C GLY A 168 -4.41 23.94 9.68
N LYS A 169 -4.21 25.01 8.90
CA LYS A 169 -5.30 25.64 8.12
C LYS A 169 -5.83 24.71 7.03
N ALA A 170 -7.12 24.39 7.07
CA ALA A 170 -7.75 23.40 6.19
C ALA A 170 -8.07 23.92 4.78
N LEU A 171 -8.53 25.17 4.67
CA LEU A 171 -8.93 25.80 3.40
C LEU A 171 -8.19 27.12 3.21
N SER A 172 -7.89 27.49 1.97
CA SER A 172 -7.07 28.68 1.68
C SER A 172 -7.78 30.01 2.00
N ASP A 173 -9.11 30.06 1.82
CA ASP A 173 -10.00 31.21 1.93
C ASP A 173 -10.84 31.24 3.23
N ARG A 174 -10.73 30.22 4.11
CA ARG A 174 -11.49 30.12 5.37
C ARG A 174 -10.57 30.04 6.60
N LYS A 175 -11.14 30.25 7.78
CA LYS A 175 -10.45 30.14 9.08
C LYS A 175 -10.51 28.73 9.69
N TYR A 176 -10.96 27.73 8.94
CA TYR A 176 -11.08 26.36 9.45
C TYR A 176 -9.71 25.71 9.58
N VAL A 177 -9.54 24.93 10.63
CA VAL A 177 -8.33 24.13 10.88
C VAL A 177 -8.66 22.65 10.88
N TRP A 178 -7.67 21.82 10.55
CA TRP A 178 -7.77 20.38 10.70
C TRP A 178 -7.91 20.00 12.17
N ILE A 179 -8.79 19.04 12.44
CA ILE A 179 -9.04 18.44 13.74
C ILE A 179 -9.18 16.94 13.55
N ASP A 180 -8.95 16.18 14.62
CA ASP A 180 -9.08 14.72 14.63
C ASP A 180 -8.21 14.00 13.57
N VAL A 181 -7.08 14.59 13.16
CA VAL A 181 -6.05 13.91 12.35
C VAL A 181 -5.35 12.87 13.24
N PRO A 182 -5.38 11.56 12.91
CA PRO A 182 -4.73 10.53 13.71
C PRO A 182 -3.22 10.76 13.82
N GLN A 183 -2.62 10.46 14.98
CA GLN A 183 -1.19 10.67 15.19
C GLN A 183 -0.33 9.76 14.28
N ASP A 184 -0.80 8.54 14.07
CA ASP A 184 -0.23 7.49 13.23
C ASP A 184 -0.69 7.56 11.76
N PHE A 185 -1.45 8.59 11.38
CA PHE A 185 -2.00 8.73 10.03
C PHE A 185 -0.89 8.71 8.97
N SER A 186 -0.96 7.81 7.99
CA SER A 186 0.16 7.61 7.04
C SER A 186 0.34 8.77 6.06
N LEU A 187 -0.70 9.56 5.83
CA LEU A 187 -0.72 10.68 4.86
C LEU A 187 -0.43 12.01 5.58
N LYS A 188 0.83 12.44 5.64
CA LYS A 188 1.23 13.64 6.40
C LYS A 188 1.13 14.94 5.63
N ARG A 189 0.72 14.91 4.37
CA ARG A 189 0.62 16.09 3.49
C ARG A 189 -0.73 16.18 2.82
N PHE A 190 -1.16 17.41 2.55
CA PHE A 190 -2.38 17.69 1.79
C PHE A 190 -2.21 18.87 0.83
N ALA A 191 -2.88 18.84 -0.32
CA ALA A 191 -2.99 19.99 -1.21
C ALA A 191 -4.17 20.86 -0.77
N ARG A 192 -3.89 22.09 -0.35
CA ARG A 192 -4.94 22.97 0.19
C ARG A 192 -5.81 23.53 -0.92
N VAL A 193 -7.11 23.49 -0.72
CA VAL A 193 -8.10 23.99 -1.68
C VAL A 193 -8.87 25.19 -1.11
N ALA A 194 -9.47 26.00 -1.98
CA ALA A 194 -10.43 27.02 -1.55
C ALA A 194 -11.77 26.37 -1.14
N GLY A 195 -12.53 26.95 -0.23
CA GLY A 195 -13.86 26.49 0.15
C GLY A 195 -14.90 26.69 -0.95
N ASP A 196 -14.76 27.72 -1.78
CA ASP A 196 -15.69 28.09 -2.85
C ASP A 196 -15.13 27.91 -4.28
N GLY A 197 -14.05 27.13 -4.42
CA GLY A 197 -13.40 26.89 -5.70
C GLY A 197 -14.35 26.25 -6.73
N LYS A 198 -14.39 26.81 -7.95
CA LYS A 198 -15.28 26.35 -9.04
C LYS A 198 -14.59 25.49 -10.10
N GLY A 199 -13.26 25.33 -10.03
CA GLY A 199 -12.48 24.55 -11.00
C GLY A 199 -12.17 23.14 -10.51
N ALA A 200 -11.98 22.23 -11.45
CA ALA A 200 -11.39 20.93 -11.16
C ALA A 200 -9.97 21.07 -10.64
N ILE A 201 -9.52 20.08 -9.88
CA ILE A 201 -8.12 19.98 -9.45
C ILE A 201 -7.40 19.18 -10.52
N VAL A 202 -6.44 19.81 -11.18
CA VAL A 202 -5.62 19.14 -12.19
C VAL A 202 -4.30 18.75 -11.54
N VAL A 203 -3.96 17.48 -11.67
CA VAL A 203 -2.70 16.93 -11.15
C VAL A 203 -1.94 16.19 -12.23
N LYS A 204 -0.62 16.14 -12.07
CA LYS A 204 0.27 15.28 -12.85
C LYS A 204 0.86 14.23 -11.93
N VAL A 205 0.52 12.97 -12.17
CA VAL A 205 1.15 11.83 -11.52
C VAL A 205 2.51 11.62 -12.18
N THR A 206 3.58 11.90 -11.44
CA THR A 206 4.98 11.74 -11.90
C THR A 206 5.53 10.38 -11.54
N LYS A 207 5.04 9.77 -10.45
CA LYS A 207 5.23 8.34 -10.18
C LYS A 207 3.89 7.69 -9.88
N PRO A 208 3.60 6.56 -10.53
CA PRO A 208 2.33 5.86 -10.36
C PRO A 208 2.28 5.14 -9.01
N GLY A 209 1.06 4.86 -8.55
CA GLY A 209 0.84 4.30 -7.23
C GLY A 209 -0.57 4.57 -6.71
N TYR A 210 -0.79 4.44 -5.40
CA TYR A 210 -2.03 4.88 -4.80
C TYR A 210 -2.08 6.41 -4.72
N ALA A 211 -3.02 7.00 -5.44
CA ALA A 211 -3.49 8.36 -5.18
C ALA A 211 -4.47 8.33 -4.00
N TYR A 212 -4.42 9.38 -3.17
CA TYR A 212 -5.30 9.54 -2.03
C TYR A 212 -5.99 10.89 -2.08
N PHE A 213 -7.28 10.91 -1.74
CA PHE A 213 -7.95 12.15 -1.39
C PHE A 213 -8.93 11.95 -0.24
N ALA A 214 -9.32 13.06 0.38
CA ALA A 214 -10.36 13.14 1.38
C ALA A 214 -11.59 13.88 0.83
N LEU A 215 -12.80 13.39 1.13
CA LEU A 215 -14.08 14.01 0.76
C LEU A 215 -15.05 14.06 1.94
N ALA A 216 -15.85 15.13 2.02
CA ALA A 216 -16.86 15.30 3.07
C ALA A 216 -18.06 14.37 2.86
N GLU A 217 -18.49 13.69 3.93
CA GLU A 217 -19.57 12.69 3.83
C GLU A 217 -20.97 13.26 4.06
N LYS A 218 -21.73 13.21 2.96
CA LYS A 218 -23.08 12.62 2.89
C LYS A 218 -23.44 12.25 1.44
N ALA A 219 -22.71 12.77 0.46
CA ALA A 219 -22.90 12.50 -0.97
C ALA A 219 -21.71 11.79 -1.66
N ALA A 220 -20.54 11.70 -1.00
CA ALA A 220 -19.30 11.22 -1.63
C ALA A 220 -19.41 9.78 -2.17
N LEU A 221 -19.99 8.85 -1.40
CA LEU A 221 -20.19 7.44 -1.82
C LEU A 221 -21.13 7.27 -3.01
N GLN A 222 -21.92 8.29 -3.35
CA GLN A 222 -22.94 8.22 -4.39
C GLN A 222 -22.54 8.99 -5.66
N THR A 223 -21.36 9.60 -5.71
CA THR A 223 -20.95 10.30 -6.93
C THR A 223 -20.47 9.31 -7.99
N PRO A 224 -20.80 9.52 -9.29
CA PRO A 224 -20.23 8.75 -10.39
C PRO A 224 -18.70 8.70 -10.34
N PHE A 225 -18.06 9.80 -9.92
CA PHE A 225 -16.62 9.88 -9.80
C PHE A 225 -16.03 8.81 -8.86
N ILE A 226 -16.65 8.55 -7.70
CA ILE A 226 -16.20 7.50 -6.78
C ILE A 226 -16.51 6.12 -7.34
N ARG A 227 -17.75 5.91 -7.79
CA ARG A 227 -18.22 4.58 -8.22
C ARG A 227 -17.58 4.10 -9.52
N GLU A 228 -17.52 4.96 -10.54
CA GLU A 228 -16.96 4.65 -11.86
C GLU A 228 -15.45 4.85 -11.89
N GLY A 229 -14.91 5.69 -10.99
CA GLY A 229 -13.48 5.92 -10.86
C GLY A 229 -12.75 4.86 -10.05
N GLU A 230 -13.43 3.81 -9.59
CA GLU A 230 -12.86 2.69 -8.81
C GLU A 230 -12.11 3.18 -7.55
N TRP A 231 -12.67 4.20 -6.87
CA TRP A 231 -12.09 4.71 -5.64
C TRP A 231 -12.55 3.88 -4.44
N GLU A 232 -11.59 3.33 -3.70
CA GLU A 232 -11.83 2.47 -2.55
C GLU A 232 -11.74 3.27 -1.24
N PRO A 233 -12.69 3.11 -0.30
CA PRO A 233 -12.56 3.69 1.02
C PRO A 233 -11.43 3.02 1.80
N THR A 234 -10.62 3.81 2.50
CA THR A 234 -9.52 3.30 3.34
C THR A 234 -9.96 2.99 4.78
N GLY A 235 -11.13 3.49 5.19
CA GLY A 235 -11.59 3.48 6.58
C GLY A 235 -11.03 4.64 7.42
N GLU A 236 -10.00 5.34 6.93
CA GLU A 236 -9.44 6.50 7.61
C GLU A 236 -10.34 7.74 7.43
N LYS A 237 -10.37 8.58 8.47
CA LYS A 237 -11.15 9.81 8.51
C LYS A 237 -10.49 10.85 9.42
N PHE A 238 -10.79 12.11 9.14
CA PHE A 238 -10.44 13.27 9.95
C PHE A 238 -11.46 14.38 9.70
N ALA A 239 -11.34 15.54 10.34
CA ALA A 239 -12.33 16.61 10.18
C ALA A 239 -11.67 17.99 10.09
N TYR A 240 -12.47 19.00 9.77
CA TYR A 240 -12.09 20.41 9.96
C TYR A 240 -13.08 21.15 10.85
N SER A 241 -12.62 22.23 11.47
CA SER A 241 -13.27 22.95 12.57
C SER A 241 -14.41 23.88 12.15
N ASP A 242 -15.20 23.53 11.14
CA ASP A 242 -16.41 24.31 10.84
C ASP A 242 -17.49 24.10 11.91
N ARG A 243 -18.63 24.76 11.78
CA ARG A 243 -19.73 24.70 12.77
C ARG A 243 -20.23 23.27 13.00
N THR A 244 -20.18 22.43 11.97
CA THR A 244 -20.68 21.04 12.00
C THR A 244 -19.58 20.01 12.25
N ARG A 245 -18.32 20.43 12.36
CA ARG A 245 -17.14 19.54 12.39
C ARG A 245 -17.16 18.56 11.23
N THR A 246 -17.22 19.08 10.01
CA THR A 246 -17.35 18.26 8.80
C THR A 246 -16.26 17.19 8.73
N VAL A 247 -16.69 15.92 8.70
CA VAL A 247 -15.84 14.74 8.61
C VAL A 247 -15.50 14.47 7.14
N LEU A 248 -14.22 14.25 6.88
CA LEU A 248 -13.64 13.84 5.62
C LEU A 248 -13.27 12.36 5.69
N TYR A 249 -13.59 11.63 4.62
CA TYR A 249 -13.32 10.22 4.45
C TYR A 249 -12.27 10.05 3.37
N VAL A 250 -11.29 9.20 3.64
CA VAL A 250 -10.13 8.99 2.78
C VAL A 250 -10.41 7.85 1.82
N PHE A 251 -10.21 8.14 0.54
CA PHE A 251 -10.32 7.19 -0.55
C PHE A 251 -8.96 7.02 -1.21
N ARG A 252 -8.74 5.85 -1.81
CA ARG A 252 -7.55 5.55 -2.59
C ARG A 252 -7.90 4.93 -3.94
N ARG A 253 -7.01 5.10 -4.90
CA ARG A 253 -7.07 4.43 -6.21
C ARG A 253 -5.68 4.29 -6.77
N VAL A 254 -5.40 3.17 -7.43
CA VAL A 254 -4.18 3.01 -8.23
C VAL A 254 -4.27 3.92 -9.45
N VAL A 255 -3.29 4.80 -9.64
CA VAL A 255 -3.21 5.73 -10.77
C VAL A 255 -1.89 5.54 -11.53
N PRO A 256 -1.92 5.36 -12.87
CA PRO A 256 -0.71 5.37 -13.68
C PRO A 256 -0.12 6.79 -13.83
N VAL A 257 1.08 6.90 -14.40
CA VAL A 257 1.68 8.20 -14.79
C VAL A 257 0.76 8.88 -15.80
N GLY A 258 0.53 10.17 -15.61
CA GLY A 258 -0.35 10.94 -16.49
C GLY A 258 -0.91 12.18 -15.84
N GLN A 259 -1.71 12.93 -16.59
CA GLN A 259 -2.45 14.06 -16.08
C GLN A 259 -3.89 13.64 -15.80
N TYR A 260 -4.40 14.04 -14.62
CA TYR A 260 -5.74 13.70 -14.16
C TYR A 260 -6.48 14.96 -13.76
N GLU A 261 -7.76 14.99 -14.11
CA GLU A 261 -8.69 16.01 -13.68
C GLU A 261 -9.62 15.40 -12.63
N ILE A 262 -9.60 15.97 -11.43
CA ILE A 262 -10.53 15.59 -10.36
C ILE A 262 -11.62 16.66 -10.27
N PRO A 263 -12.90 16.30 -10.51
CA PRO A 263 -13.99 17.25 -10.45
C PRO A 263 -14.15 17.79 -9.03
N ARG A 264 -14.65 19.02 -8.94
CA ARG A 264 -15.11 19.59 -7.69
C ARG A 264 -16.34 18.81 -7.20
N LEU A 265 -16.20 18.13 -6.06
CA LEU A 265 -17.28 17.37 -5.43
C LEU A 265 -17.76 18.08 -4.17
N GLY A 266 -19.00 18.56 -4.18
CA GLY A 266 -19.59 19.30 -3.07
C GLY A 266 -18.93 20.66 -2.84
N PHE A 267 -19.18 21.23 -1.65
CA PHE A 267 -18.71 22.58 -1.33
C PHE A 267 -17.19 22.66 -1.25
N THR A 268 -16.55 21.88 -0.37
CA THR A 268 -15.09 21.94 -0.16
C THR A 268 -14.26 21.24 -1.23
N GLY A 269 -14.88 20.40 -2.08
CA GLY A 269 -14.14 19.58 -3.04
C GLY A 269 -13.29 18.48 -2.39
N PRO A 270 -12.61 17.67 -3.22
CA PRO A 270 -11.62 16.72 -2.76
C PRO A 270 -10.37 17.42 -2.24
N THR A 271 -9.84 16.92 -1.14
CA THR A 271 -8.51 17.32 -0.63
C THR A 271 -7.52 16.23 -0.98
N TRP A 272 -6.58 16.51 -1.88
CA TRP A 272 -5.51 15.56 -2.20
C TRP A 272 -4.61 15.32 -1.00
N LEU A 273 -4.23 14.07 -0.80
CA LEU A 273 -3.39 13.63 0.30
C LEU A 273 -2.14 12.94 -0.23
N ALA A 274 -1.05 13.04 0.52
CA ALA A 274 0.21 12.35 0.24
C ALA A 274 0.89 11.97 1.57
N PRO A 275 1.76 10.95 1.56
CA PRO A 275 2.64 10.64 2.69
C PRO A 275 3.46 11.84 3.16
#